data_AF-A0A530QKI6-F1
#
_entry.id   AF-A0A530QKI6-F1
#
_cell.length_a   1.000
_cell.length_b   1.000
_cell.length_c   1.000
_cell.angle_alpha   90.00
_cell.angle_beta   90.00
_cell.angle_gamma   90.00
#
_symmetry.space_group_name_H-M   'P 1'
#
loop_
_entity.id
_entity.type
_entity.pdbx_description
1 polymer ?
#
loop_
_entity_poly.entity_id
_entity_poly.type
_entity_poly.pdbx_seq_one_letter_code
_entity_poly.pdbx_strand_id
1 'polypeptide(L)' 'MALVIEGEERIAAPLQKVWEALNDPDVLSQTIPGCESLEKKSDTEMGATV' A
#
# COMPACT_ATOMS: atom_id res chain seq x y z
N MET A 1 -14.69 -14.17 -12.96
CA MET A 1 -14.08 -13.07 -13.72
C MET A 1 -13.08 -12.38 -12.80
N ALA A 2 -11.80 -12.33 -13.17
CA ALA A 2 -10.80 -11.57 -12.43
C ALA A 2 -10.77 -10.15 -12.99
N LEU A 3 -10.93 -9.14 -12.13
CA LEU A 3 -10.74 -7.75 -12.51
C LEU A 3 -9.22 -7.51 -12.57
N VAL A 4 -8.71 -7.03 -13.70
CA VAL A 4 -7.30 -6.61 -13.83
C VAL A 4 -7.26 -5.10 -13.61
N ILE A 5 -6.55 -4.66 -12.60
CA ILE A 5 -6.33 -3.24 -12.30
C ILE A 5 -4.89 -2.92 -12.68
N GLU A 6 -4.72 -2.02 -13.65
CA GLU A 6 -3.43 -1.50 -14.11
C GLU A 6 -3.43 0.02 -13.98
N GLY A 7 -2.31 0.60 -13.53
CA GLY A 7 -2.14 2.03 -13.38
C GLY A 7 -0.66 2.39 -13.20
N GLU A 8 -0.28 3.57 -13.64
CA GLU A 8 1.05 4.13 -13.42
C GLU A 8 0.94 5.59 -12.96
N GLU A 9 1.80 5.99 -12.03
CA GLU A 9 1.90 7.36 -11.56
C GLU A 9 3.35 7.72 -11.29
N ARG A 10 3.75 8.96 -11.60
CA ARG A 10 5.10 9.46 -11.33
C ARG A 10 5.12 10.20 -10.01
N ILE A 11 5.90 9.68 -9.06
CA ILE A 11 6.10 10.31 -7.75
C ILE A 11 7.41 11.10 -7.78
N ALA A 12 7.33 12.41 -7.49
CA ALA A 12 8.49 13.30 -7.41
C ALA A 12 9.25 13.12 -6.07
N ALA A 13 9.71 11.91 -5.78
CA ALA A 13 10.46 11.56 -4.58
C ALA A 13 11.57 10.53 -4.89
N PRO A 14 12.60 10.42 -4.02
CA PRO A 14 13.63 9.38 -4.18
C PRO A 14 13.02 7.98 -4.18
N LEU A 15 13.52 7.10 -5.07
CA LEU A 15 13.01 5.73 -5.24
C LEU A 15 12.96 4.95 -3.92
N GLN A 16 14.02 5.07 -3.10
CA GLN A 16 14.08 4.41 -1.80
C GLN A 16 12.94 4.84 -0.87
N LYS A 17 12.63 6.13 -0.82
CA LYS A 17 11.55 6.68 0.01
C LYS A 17 10.18 6.20 -0.47
N VAL A 18 9.99 6.13 -1.79
CA VAL A 18 8.76 5.57 -2.38
C VAL A 18 8.62 4.10 -2.03
N TRP A 19 9.69 3.32 -2.15
CA TRP A 19 9.71 1.90 -1.83
C TRP A 19 9.39 1.64 -0.35
N GLU A 20 10.01 2.39 0.56
CA GLU A 20 9.74 2.30 2.00
C GLU A 20 8.29 2.61 2.31
N ALA A 21 7.74 3.70 1.76
CA ALA A 21 6.35 4.10 1.97
C ALA A 21 5.33 3.07 1.44
N LEU A 22 5.62 2.43 0.30
CA LEU A 22 4.76 1.38 -0.27
C LEU A 22 4.75 0.09 0.56
N ASN A 23 5.71 -0.09 1.47
CA ASN A 23 5.80 -1.25 2.37
C ASN A 23 5.59 -0.85 3.84
N ASP A 24 5.12 0.37 4.11
CA ASP A 24 4.87 0.88 5.45
C ASP A 24 3.36 0.81 5.77
N PRO A 25 2.95 0.01 6.78
CA PRO A 25 1.55 -0.12 7.13
C PRO A 25 0.90 1.19 7.61
N ASP A 26 1.65 2.07 8.26
CA ASP A 26 1.11 3.34 8.75
C ASP A 26 0.82 4.30 7.58
N VAL A 27 1.62 4.23 6.52
CA VAL A 27 1.39 4.99 5.28
C VAL A 27 0.25 4.38 4.48
N LEU A 28 0.24 3.05 4.32
CA LEU A 28 -0.76 2.35 3.52
C LEU A 28 -2.17 2.55 4.10
N SER A 29 -2.35 2.41 5.41
CA SER A 29 -3.65 2.61 6.07
C SER A 29 -4.25 4.01 5.83
N GLN A 30 -3.42 5.04 5.71
CA GLN A 30 -3.87 6.42 5.42
C GLN A 30 -4.24 6.64 3.94
N THR A 31 -3.73 5.80 3.04
CA THR A 31 -3.88 5.98 1.59
C THR A 31 -4.93 5.06 0.96
N ILE A 32 -5.33 3.99 1.65
CA ILE A 32 -6.39 3.09 1.20
C ILE A 32 -7.75 3.66 1.63
N PRO A 33 -8.61 4.10 0.68
CA PRO A 33 -9.92 4.64 1.02
C PRO A 33 -10.77 3.61 1.75
N GLY A 34 -11.31 3.99 2.91
CA GLY A 34 -12.14 3.09 3.73
C GLY A 34 -11.36 2.12 4.61
N CYS A 35 -10.03 2.16 4.65
CA CYS A 35 -9.26 1.28 5.53
C CYS A 35 -9.58 1.56 7.01
N GLU A 36 -10.15 0.56 7.69
CA GLU A 36 -10.46 0.59 9.12
C GLU A 36 -9.28 0.08 9.95
N SER A 37 -8.59 -0.94 9.46
CA SER A 37 -7.41 -1.52 10.11
C SER A 37 -6.47 -2.17 9.10
N LEU A 38 -5.17 -2.15 9.43
CA LEU A 38 -4.13 -2.80 8.64
C LEU A 38 -3.18 -3.56 9.58
N GLU A 39 -3.02 -4.86 9.35
CA GLU A 39 -2.17 -5.74 10.13
C GLU A 39 -1.05 -6.32 9.26
N LYS A 40 0.20 -6.13 9.67
CA LYS A 40 1.35 -6.77 9.03
C LYS A 40 1.48 -8.21 9.52
N LYS A 41 1.24 -9.18 8.66
CA LYS A 41 1.32 -10.62 8.97
C LYS A 41 2.73 -11.18 8.80
N SER A 42 3.47 -10.67 7.81
CA SER A 42 4.87 -11.01 7.56
C SER A 42 5.57 -9.88 6.82
N ASP A 43 6.84 -10.06 6.47
CA ASP A 43 7.59 -9.06 5.68
C ASP A 43 7.03 -8.83 4.28
N THR A 44 6.22 -9.76 3.76
CA THR A 44 5.64 -9.68 2.42
C THR A 44 4.12 -9.86 2.41
N GLU A 45 3.47 -9.88 3.57
CA GLU A 45 2.02 -10.06 3.68
C GLU A 45 1.42 -9.06 4.68
N MET A 46 0.40 -8.35 4.22
CA MET A 46 -0.43 -7.45 5.04
C MET A 46 -1.90 -7.76 4.82
N GLY A 47 -2.69 -7.74 5.89
CA GLY A 47 -4.14 -7.84 5.85
C GLY A 47 -4.78 -6.48 6.10
N ALA A 48 -5.69 -6.06 5.25
CA ALA A 48 -6.49 -4.84 5.43
C ALA A 48 -7.95 -5.19 5.67
N THR A 49 -8.60 -4.46 6.57
CA THR A 49 -10.07 -4.41 6.71
C THR A 49 -10.56 -3.08 6.16
N VAL A 50 -11.58 -3.11 5.31
CA VAL A 50 -12.21 -1.96 4.63
C VAL A 50 -13.71 -1.95 4.78
#